data_AF-A0A6B2THR2-F1
#
_entry.id   AF-A0A6B2THR2-F1
#
_cell.length_a   1.000
_cell.length_b   1.000
_cell.length_c   1.000
_cell.angle_alpha   90.00
_cell.angle_beta   90.00
_cell.angle_gamma   90.00
#
_symmetry.space_group_name_H-M   'P 1'
#
loop_
_entity.id
_entity.type
_entity.pdbx_description
1 polymer ?
#
loop_
_entity_poly.entity_id
_entity_poly.type
_entity_poly.pdbx_seq_one_letter_code
_entity_poly.pdbx_strand_id
1 'polypeptide(L)'
;MNRDLLRDLCAAAAAALLVVTAAVLGTAIENSDGTLHVNWPPLYARWGPHVGPGTPAALIVAVAVVAYGPRLAARLRWGALLGAAWVTAAGWTWSLALVDGWQRGVAGRLTTKYEYLQVIDRFDDIHGTLRDFTRHILIDSPGHWPAHVAGHPPASTLSFVLLDRVGLGGGAWAGAWCITVGA
;
A
#
# COMPACT_ATOMS: atom_id res chain seq x y z
N MET A 1 15.62 -32.21 18.07
CA MET A 1 14.80 -31.10 17.53
C MET A 1 13.99 -30.52 18.69
N ASN A 2 14.12 -29.23 19.01
CA ASN A 2 13.43 -28.60 20.14
C ASN A 2 11.91 -28.53 19.86
N ARG A 3 11.05 -28.65 20.89
CA ARG A 3 9.59 -28.57 20.75
C ARG A 3 9.13 -27.25 20.14
N ASP A 4 9.84 -26.16 20.40
CA ASP A 4 9.55 -24.84 19.83
C ASP A 4 9.75 -24.85 18.31
N LEU A 5 10.88 -25.40 17.84
CA LEU A 5 11.15 -25.55 16.41
C LEU A 5 10.09 -26.41 15.70
N LEU A 6 9.61 -27.48 16.35
CA LEU A 6 8.53 -28.30 15.81
C LEU A 6 7.22 -27.50 15.66
N ARG A 7 6.87 -26.68 16.65
CA ARG A 7 5.68 -25.82 16.59
C ARG A 7 5.80 -24.77 15.49
N ASP A 8 6.97 -24.15 15.36
CA ASP A 8 7.25 -23.16 14.31
C ASP A 8 7.14 -23.78 12.92
N LEU A 9 7.70 -24.99 12.73
CA LEU A 9 7.59 -25.74 11.47
C LEU A 9 6.15 -26.13 11.16
N CYS A 10 5.39 -26.60 12.16
CA CYS A 10 3.96 -26.90 11.97
C CYS A 10 3.17 -25.65 11.60
N ALA A 11 3.43 -24.51 12.23
CA ALA A 11 2.78 -23.24 11.92
C ALA A 11 3.11 -22.78 10.49
N ALA A 12 4.39 -22.83 10.09
CA ALA A 12 4.82 -22.49 8.73
C ALA A 12 4.20 -23.44 7.69
N ALA A 13 4.15 -24.74 7.97
CA ALA A 13 3.54 -25.74 7.09
C ALA A 13 2.02 -25.52 6.96
N ALA A 14 1.32 -25.22 8.05
CA ALA A 14 -0.10 -24.91 8.02
C ALA A 14 -0.40 -23.63 7.22
N ALA A 15 0.41 -22.59 7.37
CA ALA A 15 0.30 -21.37 6.59
C ALA A 15 0.57 -21.63 5.09
N ALA A 16 1.60 -22.40 4.75
CA ALA A 16 1.90 -22.78 3.38
C ALA A 16 0.76 -23.60 2.76
N LEU A 17 0.21 -24.58 3.51
CA LEU A 17 -0.93 -25.38 3.07
C LEU A 17 -2.15 -24.50 2.79
N LEU A 18 -2.47 -23.56 3.69
CA LEU A 18 -3.58 -22.62 3.51
C LEU A 18 -3.42 -21.82 2.20
N VAL A 19 -2.24 -21.25 1.96
CA VAL A 19 -1.97 -20.44 0.75
C VAL A 19 -2.06 -21.30 -0.51
N VAL A 20 -1.46 -22.50 -0.50
CA VAL A 20 -1.50 -23.42 -1.65
C VAL A 20 -2.93 -23.87 -1.94
N THR A 21 -3.70 -24.23 -0.91
CA THR A 21 -5.10 -24.61 -1.07
C THR A 21 -5.93 -23.45 -1.63
N ALA A 22 -5.74 -22.23 -1.13
CA ALA A 22 -6.43 -21.04 -1.65
C ALA A 22 -6.05 -20.75 -3.12
N ALA A 23 -4.77 -20.93 -3.49
CA ALA A 23 -4.32 -20.74 -4.85
C ALA A 23 -4.89 -21.78 -5.82
N VAL A 24 -4.88 -23.07 -5.43
CA VAL A 24 -5.42 -24.17 -6.24
C VAL A 24 -6.93 -24.03 -6.41
N LEU A 25 -7.67 -23.86 -5.32
CA LEU A 25 -9.13 -23.72 -5.38
C LEU A 25 -9.55 -22.43 -6.08
N GLY A 26 -8.90 -21.31 -5.77
CA GLY A 26 -9.20 -20.03 -6.43
C GLY A 26 -8.94 -20.09 -7.93
N THR A 27 -7.85 -20.75 -8.35
CA THR A 27 -7.55 -20.94 -9.79
C THR A 27 -8.58 -21.86 -10.45
N ALA A 28 -8.99 -22.93 -9.77
CA ALA A 28 -10.02 -23.83 -10.29
C ALA A 28 -11.36 -23.10 -10.48
N ILE A 29 -11.79 -22.31 -9.50
CA ILE A 29 -13.04 -21.52 -9.54
C ILE A 29 -12.96 -20.43 -10.62
N GLU A 30 -11.86 -19.68 -10.71
CA GLU A 30 -11.72 -18.65 -11.75
C GLU A 30 -11.71 -19.26 -13.15
N ASN A 31 -11.08 -20.42 -13.34
CA ASN A 31 -11.07 -21.10 -14.63
C ASN A 31 -12.43 -21.71 -15.00
N SER A 32 -13.23 -22.15 -14.04
CA SER A 32 -14.55 -22.74 -14.30
C SER A 32 -15.66 -21.69 -14.44
N ASP A 33 -15.69 -20.72 -13.53
CA ASP A 33 -16.84 -19.83 -13.34
C ASP A 33 -16.50 -18.38 -13.73
N GLY A 34 -15.22 -18.01 -13.71
CA GLY A 34 -14.76 -16.65 -14.01
C GLY A 34 -15.27 -15.61 -13.02
N THR A 35 -15.70 -16.01 -11.83
CA THR A 35 -16.40 -15.15 -10.86
C THR A 35 -15.49 -14.37 -9.93
N LEU A 36 -14.21 -14.76 -9.78
CA LEU A 36 -13.28 -14.09 -8.87
C LEU A 36 -12.67 -12.84 -9.52
N HIS A 37 -12.54 -12.81 -10.85
CA HIS A 37 -11.96 -11.71 -11.61
C HIS A 37 -10.55 -11.33 -11.14
N VAL A 38 -9.78 -12.31 -10.62
CA VAL A 38 -8.42 -12.12 -10.13
C VAL A 38 -7.44 -12.94 -10.97
N ASN A 39 -6.35 -12.31 -11.42
CA ASN A 39 -5.42 -12.98 -12.34
C ASN A 39 -4.52 -14.04 -11.66
N TRP A 40 -4.36 -13.99 -10.33
CA TRP A 40 -3.45 -14.86 -9.58
C TRP A 40 -4.01 -15.23 -8.20
N PRO A 41 -5.13 -15.98 -8.11
CA PRO A 41 -5.74 -16.33 -6.83
C PRO A 41 -4.74 -16.91 -5.81
N PRO A 42 -4.81 -16.53 -4.51
CA PRO A 42 -5.77 -15.63 -3.87
C PRO A 42 -5.41 -14.13 -4.00
N LEU A 43 -4.38 -13.78 -4.77
CA LEU A 43 -3.89 -12.43 -4.91
C LEU A 43 -4.55 -11.71 -6.09
N TYR A 44 -5.01 -10.48 -5.84
CA TYR A 44 -5.31 -9.54 -6.92
C TYR A 44 -4.00 -8.94 -7.45
N ALA A 45 -3.23 -9.76 -8.16
CA ALA A 45 -1.89 -9.42 -8.62
C ALA A 45 -1.66 -9.92 -10.04
N ARG A 46 -0.56 -9.46 -10.65
CA ARG A 46 0.00 -10.03 -11.87
C ARG A 46 1.42 -10.46 -11.58
N TRP A 47 1.79 -11.64 -12.06
CA TRP A 47 3.18 -12.10 -11.95
C TRP A 47 4.11 -11.18 -12.75
N GLY A 48 5.21 -10.77 -12.14
CA GLY A 48 6.24 -9.97 -12.80
C GLY A 48 7.49 -9.88 -11.93
N PRO A 49 8.68 -10.26 -12.44
CA PRO A 49 9.92 -9.95 -11.74
C PRO A 49 10.18 -8.45 -11.83
N HIS A 50 10.43 -7.82 -10.67
CA HIS A 50 10.72 -6.39 -10.60
C HIS A 50 12.17 -6.20 -10.15
N VAL A 51 12.96 -5.56 -10.99
CA VAL A 51 14.32 -5.13 -10.68
C VAL A 51 14.45 -3.69 -11.18
N GLY A 52 14.91 -2.81 -10.30
CA GLY A 52 15.01 -1.39 -10.62
C GLY A 52 15.90 -0.64 -9.62
N PRO A 53 15.91 0.70 -9.70
CA PRO A 53 16.84 1.52 -8.92
C PRO A 53 16.68 1.36 -7.41
N GLY A 54 15.48 1.01 -6.93
CA GLY A 54 15.22 0.75 -5.53
C GLY A 54 15.72 -0.61 -5.00
N THR A 55 16.01 -1.58 -5.87
CA THR A 55 16.45 -2.93 -5.47
C THR A 55 17.72 -2.93 -4.61
N PRO A 56 18.83 -2.28 -5.00
CA PRO A 56 20.03 -2.23 -4.15
C PRO A 56 19.75 -1.53 -2.82
N ALA A 57 18.96 -0.46 -2.81
CA ALA A 57 18.61 0.26 -1.58
C ALA A 57 17.79 -0.62 -0.61
N ALA A 58 16.82 -1.39 -1.12
CA ALA A 58 16.04 -2.32 -0.31
C ALA A 58 16.94 -3.38 0.34
N LEU A 59 17.86 -3.97 -0.43
CA LEU A 59 18.82 -4.95 0.10
C LEU A 59 19.70 -4.34 1.19
N ILE A 60 20.19 -3.11 0.99
CA ILE A 60 20.99 -2.40 2.01
C ILE A 60 20.18 -2.18 3.29
N VAL A 61 18.93 -1.71 3.18
CA VAL A 61 18.05 -1.49 4.35
C VAL A 61 17.80 -2.81 5.08
N ALA A 62 17.47 -3.89 4.35
CA ALA A 62 17.28 -5.22 4.95
C ALA A 62 18.51 -5.69 5.73
N VAL A 63 19.70 -5.62 5.11
CA VAL A 63 20.95 -6.03 5.75
C VAL A 63 21.23 -5.16 6.98
N ALA A 64 21.04 -3.85 6.89
CA ALA A 64 21.27 -2.93 8.01
C ALA A 64 20.34 -3.22 9.19
N VAL A 65 19.05 -3.46 8.92
CA VAL A 65 18.05 -3.80 9.95
C VAL A 65 18.38 -5.12 10.62
N VAL A 66 18.75 -6.16 9.86
CA VAL A 66 19.11 -7.46 10.43
C VAL A 66 20.39 -7.38 11.25
N ALA A 67 21.42 -6.70 10.75
CA ALA A 67 22.73 -6.64 11.41
C ALA A 67 22.76 -5.73 12.64
N TYR A 68 22.06 -4.60 12.59
CA TYR A 68 22.18 -3.52 13.59
C TYR A 68 20.89 -3.21 14.33
N GLY A 69 19.71 -3.55 13.77
CA GLY A 69 18.39 -3.23 14.31
C GLY A 69 18.19 -3.64 15.76
N PRO A 70 18.42 -4.92 16.14
CA PRO A 70 18.22 -5.37 17.53
C PRO A 70 19.10 -4.62 18.55
N ARG A 71 20.37 -4.35 18.19
CA ARG A 71 21.30 -3.63 19.07
C ARG A 71 20.92 -2.17 19.23
N LEU A 72 20.50 -1.50 18.14
CA LEU A 72 20.05 -0.12 18.19
C LEU A 72 18.75 0.01 18.97
N ALA A 73 17.79 -0.89 18.75
CA ALA A 73 16.51 -0.90 19.46
C ALA A 73 16.67 -1.00 20.98
N ALA A 74 17.63 -1.81 21.44
CA ALA A 74 17.91 -1.98 22.87
C ALA A 74 18.64 -0.79 23.53
N ARG A 75 19.24 0.12 22.74
CA ARG A 75 20.11 1.20 23.26
C ARG A 75 19.56 2.60 23.06
N LEU A 76 18.71 2.81 22.06
CA LEU A 76 18.16 4.12 21.77
C LEU A 76 17.12 4.52 22.82
N ARG A 77 17.15 5.79 23.24
CA ARG A 77 16.02 6.41 23.96
C ARG A 77 14.78 6.38 23.08
N TRP A 78 13.60 6.32 23.70
CA TRP A 78 12.32 6.18 23.01
C TRP A 78 12.13 7.13 21.81
N GLY A 79 12.39 8.44 21.98
CA GLY A 79 12.25 9.39 20.87
C GLY A 79 13.19 9.13 19.69
N ALA A 80 14.43 8.70 19.96
CA ALA A 80 15.38 8.33 18.92
C ALA A 80 15.01 6.99 18.27
N LEU A 81 14.44 6.06 19.05
CA LEU A 81 13.91 4.79 18.53
C LEU A 81 12.75 5.04 17.56
N LEU A 82 11.80 5.92 17.91
CA LEU A 82 10.69 6.29 17.02
C LEU A 82 11.21 6.91 15.72
N GLY A 83 12.15 7.85 15.81
CA GLY A 83 12.76 8.46 14.61
C GLY A 83 13.50 7.43 13.75
N ALA A 84 14.27 6.52 14.37
CA ALA A 84 14.97 5.46 13.65
C ALA A 84 13.99 4.47 12.99
N ALA A 85 12.91 4.10 13.68
CA ALA A 85 11.86 3.24 13.14
C ALA A 85 11.19 3.88 11.93
N TRP A 86 10.80 5.15 12.04
CA TRP A 86 10.20 5.92 10.95
C TRP A 86 11.15 6.03 9.74
N VAL A 87 12.41 6.42 9.94
CA VAL A 87 13.40 6.50 8.85
C VAL A 87 13.60 5.15 8.18
N THR A 88 13.63 4.07 8.96
CA THR A 88 13.78 2.71 8.45
C THR A 88 12.57 2.29 7.62
N ALA A 89 11.35 2.53 8.11
CA ALA A 89 10.11 2.21 7.43
C ALA A 89 9.95 3.05 6.14
N ALA A 90 10.28 4.33 6.19
CA ALA A 90 10.27 5.22 5.03
C ALA A 90 11.32 4.77 4.00
N GLY A 91 12.56 4.52 4.42
CA GLY A 91 13.63 4.05 3.55
C GLY A 91 13.32 2.71 2.89
N TRP A 92 12.73 1.77 3.65
CA TRP A 92 12.27 0.50 3.12
C TRP A 92 11.17 0.68 2.07
N THR A 93 10.12 1.44 2.39
CA THR A 93 8.96 1.65 1.52
C THR A 93 9.33 2.43 0.26
N TRP A 94 10.14 3.48 0.38
CA TRP A 94 10.71 4.20 -0.78
C TRP A 94 11.53 3.28 -1.67
N SER A 95 12.38 2.44 -1.07
CA SER A 95 13.18 1.48 -1.83
C SER A 95 12.30 0.53 -2.61
N LEU A 96 11.27 -0.05 -1.98
CA LEU A 96 10.32 -0.95 -2.64
C LEU A 96 9.54 -0.24 -3.77
N ALA A 97 9.03 0.96 -3.53
CA ALA A 97 8.35 1.75 -4.56
C ALA A 97 9.29 2.00 -5.75
N LEU A 98 10.56 2.32 -5.49
CA LEU A 98 11.55 2.57 -6.53
C LEU A 98 12.08 1.31 -7.22
N VAL A 99 11.74 0.09 -6.76
CA VAL A 99 11.99 -1.13 -7.55
C VAL A 99 11.22 -1.05 -8.88
N ASP A 100 10.02 -0.46 -8.86
CA ASP A 100 9.22 -0.19 -10.06
C ASP A 100 9.65 1.09 -10.82
N GLY A 101 10.60 1.85 -10.26
CA GLY A 101 11.02 3.15 -10.77
C GLY A 101 10.07 4.29 -10.38
N TRP A 102 10.50 5.53 -10.60
CA TRP A 102 9.78 6.74 -10.14
C TRP A 102 8.36 6.85 -10.71
N GLN A 103 8.19 6.65 -12.02
CA GLN A 103 6.89 6.83 -12.66
C GLN A 103 5.89 5.76 -12.25
N ARG A 104 6.25 4.48 -12.40
CA ARG A 104 5.32 3.40 -12.07
C ARG A 104 5.14 3.28 -10.57
N GLY A 105 6.19 3.41 -9.77
CA GLY A 105 6.20 3.13 -8.34
C GLY A 105 5.76 4.28 -7.45
N VAL A 106 5.86 5.53 -7.91
CA VAL A 106 5.58 6.71 -7.08
C VAL A 106 4.62 7.66 -7.80
N ALA A 107 5.08 8.35 -8.84
CA ALA A 107 4.37 9.49 -9.41
C ALA A 107 3.08 9.11 -10.15
N GLY A 108 3.01 7.92 -10.73
CA GLY A 108 1.84 7.42 -11.46
C GLY A 108 0.95 6.47 -10.65
N ARG A 109 1.33 6.08 -9.42
CA ARG A 109 0.55 5.09 -8.65
C ARG A 109 -0.84 5.58 -8.30
N LEU A 110 -0.96 6.85 -7.89
CA LEU A 110 -2.21 7.45 -7.45
C LEU A 110 -2.96 8.21 -8.55
N THR A 111 -2.55 8.06 -9.81
CA THR A 111 -3.16 8.77 -10.94
C THR A 111 -4.07 7.87 -11.79
N THR A 112 -4.35 6.64 -11.35
CA THR A 112 -5.25 5.74 -12.09
C THR A 112 -6.72 6.17 -11.91
N LYS A 113 -7.60 5.69 -12.79
CA LYS A 113 -9.02 6.07 -12.83
C LYS A 113 -9.81 5.77 -11.54
N TYR A 114 -9.28 4.94 -10.66
CA TYR A 114 -9.95 4.54 -9.41
C TYR A 114 -9.50 5.35 -8.19
N GLU A 115 -8.51 6.24 -8.36
CA GLU A 115 -7.77 6.88 -7.28
C GLU A 115 -8.35 8.22 -6.81
N TYR A 116 -7.91 8.63 -5.63
CA TYR A 116 -8.30 9.88 -4.97
C TYR A 116 -8.09 11.13 -5.83
N LEU A 117 -7.02 11.16 -6.63
CA LEU A 117 -6.63 12.36 -7.39
C LEU A 117 -7.62 12.71 -8.51
N GLN A 118 -8.50 11.79 -8.89
CA GLN A 118 -9.47 11.99 -9.98
C GLN A 118 -10.63 12.92 -9.61
N VAL A 119 -10.77 13.29 -8.33
CA VAL A 119 -11.92 14.06 -7.84
C VAL A 119 -11.52 15.25 -6.97
N ILE A 120 -10.25 15.64 -6.96
CA ILE A 120 -9.78 16.77 -6.15
C ILE A 120 -10.52 18.06 -6.52
N ASP A 121 -10.78 18.26 -7.80
CA ASP A 121 -11.55 19.38 -8.36
C ASP A 121 -13.01 19.43 -7.88
N ARG A 122 -13.56 18.31 -7.38
CA ARG A 122 -14.92 18.24 -6.80
C ARG A 122 -14.97 18.68 -5.33
N PHE A 123 -13.87 19.17 -4.76
CA PHE A 123 -13.76 19.66 -3.38
C PHE A 123 -13.54 21.18 -3.30
N ASP A 124 -14.09 21.96 -4.22
CA ASP A 124 -14.09 23.43 -4.12
C ASP A 124 -14.75 23.88 -2.80
N ASP A 125 -15.97 23.40 -2.52
CA ASP A 125 -16.63 23.52 -1.21
C ASP A 125 -16.46 22.23 -0.40
N ILE A 126 -15.44 22.20 0.47
CA ILE A 126 -15.16 21.07 1.34
C ILE A 126 -16.36 20.72 2.23
N HIS A 127 -17.02 21.72 2.83
CA HIS A 127 -18.11 21.45 3.77
C HIS A 127 -19.34 20.87 3.06
N GLY A 128 -19.69 21.44 1.90
CA GLY A 128 -20.73 20.90 1.02
C GLY A 128 -20.43 19.47 0.59
N THR A 129 -19.22 19.21 0.07
CA THR A 129 -18.82 17.87 -0.37
C THR A 129 -18.82 16.86 0.78
N LEU A 130 -18.42 17.24 1.99
CA LEU A 130 -18.50 16.37 3.17
C LEU A 130 -19.94 16.04 3.57
N ARG A 131 -20.84 17.02 3.52
CA ARG A 131 -22.25 16.82 3.84
C ARG A 131 -22.93 15.86 2.85
N ASP A 132 -22.55 15.93 1.58
CA ASP A 132 -23.13 15.11 0.51
C ASP A 132 -22.29 13.87 0.16
N PHE A 133 -21.18 13.62 0.86
CA PHE A 133 -20.23 12.57 0.51
C PHE A 133 -20.89 11.19 0.36
N THR A 134 -21.76 10.84 1.30
CA THR A 134 -22.42 9.52 1.33
C THR A 134 -23.41 9.32 0.20
N ARG A 135 -23.96 10.40 -0.38
CA ARG A 135 -24.90 10.33 -1.51
C ARG A 135 -24.24 9.89 -2.82
N HIS A 136 -22.92 9.87 -2.87
CA HIS A 136 -22.15 9.52 -4.06
C HIS A 136 -21.38 8.19 -3.89
N ILE A 137 -21.62 7.43 -2.81
CA ILE A 137 -20.92 6.17 -2.56
C ILE A 137 -21.45 5.03 -3.44
N LEU A 138 -22.78 4.93 -3.61
CA LEU A 138 -23.37 3.84 -4.39
C LEU A 138 -23.07 4.05 -5.88
N ILE A 139 -22.72 2.96 -6.58
CA ILE A 139 -22.33 2.99 -8.01
C ILE A 139 -23.42 3.56 -8.92
N ASP A 140 -24.69 3.39 -8.56
CA ASP A 140 -25.85 3.90 -9.30
C ASP A 140 -26.18 5.37 -8.97
N SER A 141 -25.44 5.99 -8.05
CA SER A 141 -25.66 7.39 -7.69
C SER A 141 -25.20 8.31 -8.81
N PRO A 142 -25.93 9.40 -9.10
CA PRO A 142 -25.44 10.45 -9.99
C PRO A 142 -24.09 10.98 -9.51
N GLY A 143 -23.09 11.01 -10.39
CA GLY A 143 -21.76 11.50 -10.04
C GLY A 143 -21.05 10.68 -8.95
N HIS A 144 -21.23 9.35 -8.92
CA HIS A 144 -20.60 8.49 -7.92
C HIS A 144 -19.08 8.72 -7.81
N TRP A 145 -18.54 8.42 -6.63
CA TRP A 145 -17.12 8.46 -6.36
C TRP A 145 -16.37 7.30 -7.04
N PRO A 146 -15.13 7.50 -7.50
CA PRO A 146 -14.25 6.39 -7.84
C PRO A 146 -14.10 5.42 -6.66
N ALA A 147 -13.82 4.14 -6.97
CA ALA A 147 -13.84 3.06 -5.99
C ALA A 147 -13.02 3.35 -4.71
N HIS A 148 -11.80 3.89 -4.81
CA HIS A 148 -11.01 4.19 -3.61
C HIS A 148 -11.61 5.31 -2.77
N VAL A 149 -12.19 6.33 -3.39
CA VAL A 149 -12.86 7.42 -2.67
C VAL A 149 -14.14 6.91 -2.01
N ALA A 150 -14.97 6.14 -2.73
CA ALA A 150 -16.20 5.57 -2.19
C ALA A 150 -15.94 4.62 -1.00
N GLY A 151 -14.83 3.88 -1.03
CA GLY A 151 -14.50 2.85 -0.05
C GLY A 151 -13.91 3.36 1.26
N HIS A 152 -13.58 4.65 1.39
CA HIS A 152 -12.83 5.18 2.54
C HIS A 152 -13.49 6.44 3.11
N PRO A 153 -13.30 6.73 4.41
CA PRO A 153 -13.72 8.01 4.99
C PRO A 153 -13.08 9.19 4.25
N PRO A 154 -13.79 10.33 4.11
CA PRO A 154 -13.35 11.43 3.26
C PRO A 154 -12.05 12.11 3.72
N ALA A 155 -11.58 11.84 4.94
CA ALA A 155 -10.32 12.36 5.47
C ALA A 155 -9.11 11.96 4.61
N SER A 156 -9.11 10.77 4.00
CA SER A 156 -8.03 10.36 3.09
C SER A 156 -8.00 11.25 1.85
N THR A 157 -9.15 11.42 1.18
CA THR A 157 -9.29 12.32 0.02
C THR A 157 -8.93 13.76 0.38
N LEU A 158 -9.39 14.24 1.54
CA LEU A 158 -9.09 15.59 2.02
C LEU A 158 -7.58 15.84 2.17
N SER A 159 -6.79 14.84 2.56
CA SER A 159 -5.33 15.02 2.65
C SER A 159 -4.73 15.42 1.29
N PHE A 160 -5.20 14.84 0.19
CA PHE A 160 -4.75 15.18 -1.16
C PHE A 160 -5.33 16.52 -1.65
N VAL A 161 -6.58 16.84 -1.30
CA VAL A 161 -7.17 18.17 -1.57
C VAL A 161 -6.36 19.27 -0.90
N LEU A 162 -5.96 19.08 0.36
CA LEU A 162 -5.17 20.05 1.10
C LEU A 162 -3.76 20.20 0.54
N LEU A 163 -3.12 19.09 0.13
CA LEU A 163 -1.83 19.12 -0.57
C LEU A 163 -1.93 19.93 -1.87
N ASP A 164 -2.95 19.68 -2.67
CA ASP A 164 -3.18 20.40 -3.92
C ASP A 164 -3.35 21.91 -3.69
N ARG A 165 -4.16 22.29 -2.68
CA ARG A 165 -4.37 23.70 -2.30
C ARG A 165 -3.11 24.44 -1.85
N VAL A 166 -2.10 23.74 -1.32
CA VAL A 166 -0.81 24.35 -0.95
C VAL A 166 0.25 24.23 -2.06
N GLY A 167 -0.15 23.83 -3.27
CA GLY A 167 0.72 23.73 -4.45
C GLY A 167 1.48 22.41 -4.59
N LEU A 168 1.15 21.41 -3.76
CA LEU A 168 1.73 20.06 -3.78
C LEU A 168 0.78 19.07 -4.48
N GLY A 169 0.24 19.48 -5.62
CA GLY A 169 -0.69 18.68 -6.42
C GLY A 169 -0.03 17.55 -7.22
N GLY A 170 -0.85 16.61 -7.68
CA GLY A 170 -0.43 15.53 -8.58
C GLY A 170 0.20 14.31 -7.91
N GLY A 171 0.38 13.26 -8.71
CA GLY A 171 0.72 11.93 -8.20
C GLY A 171 2.11 11.79 -7.58
N ALA A 172 3.08 12.61 -7.98
CA ALA A 172 4.41 12.63 -7.36
C ALA A 172 4.34 13.04 -5.87
N TRP A 173 3.67 14.15 -5.57
CA TRP A 173 3.50 14.63 -4.21
C TRP A 173 2.57 13.73 -3.40
N ALA A 174 1.48 13.26 -4.00
CA ALA A 174 0.58 12.31 -3.35
C ALA A 174 1.27 11.00 -2.98
N GLY A 175 2.06 10.42 -3.90
CA GLY A 175 2.83 9.20 -3.65
C GLY A 175 3.89 9.41 -2.57
N ALA A 176 4.63 10.52 -2.64
CA ALA A 176 5.61 10.88 -1.61
C ALA A 176 4.97 11.05 -0.24
N TRP A 177 3.84 11.75 -0.16
CA TRP A 177 3.07 11.95 1.07
C TRP A 177 2.63 10.63 1.72
N CYS A 178 2.06 9.71 0.93
CA CYS A 178 1.66 8.39 1.44
C CYS A 178 2.85 7.62 2.02
N ILE A 179 4.01 7.65 1.36
CA ILE A 179 5.19 6.91 1.82
C ILE A 179 5.79 7.55 3.08
N THR A 180 5.89 8.88 3.12
CA THR A 180 6.56 9.58 4.24
C THR A 180 5.70 9.66 5.48
N VAL A 181 4.39 9.89 5.34
CA VAL A 181 3.48 10.02 6.49
C VAL A 181 2.98 8.67 6.97
N GLY A 182 2.87 7.68 6.06
CA GLY A 182 2.44 6.32 6.41
C GLY A 182 3.54 5.41 6.97
N ALA A 183 4.81 5.79 6.84
CA ALA A 183 5.95 5.12 7.47
C ALA A 183 5.99 5.35 8.99
#